data_AF-A0A9N9SST3-F1
#
_entry.id   AF-A0A9N9SST3-F1
#
_cell.length_a   1.000
_cell.length_b   1.000
_cell.length_c   1.000
_cell.angle_alpha   90.00
_cell.angle_beta   90.00
_cell.angle_gamma   90.00
#
_symmetry.space_group_name_H-M   'P 1'
#
loop_
_entity.id
_entity.type
_entity.pdbx_description
1 polymer ?
#
loop_
_entity_poly.entity_id
_entity_poly.type
_entity_poly.pdbx_seq_one_letter_code
_entity_poly.pdbx_strand_id
1 'polypeptide(L)'
;MFYKMQNAMFYKLLCFLHFAWTMTEATQKKIQTFELWCYHKMLRISYMSHTTNAKVLRRMHKEIELMLIIKERKTQYFGDIIRTQKYELLQLIIEGKVNSK
;
A
#
# COMPACT_ATOMS: atom_id res chain seq x y z
N MET A 1 11.71 1.42 -19.86
CA MET A 1 10.69 2.30 -19.25
C MET A 1 9.86 1.57 -18.17
N PHE A 2 9.44 0.32 -18.42
CA PHE A 2 8.73 -0.54 -17.44
C PHE A 2 9.51 -0.76 -16.13
N TYR A 3 10.79 -1.11 -16.20
CA TYR A 3 11.65 -1.28 -15.01
C TYR A 3 11.79 -0.03 -14.14
N LYS A 4 11.79 1.16 -14.75
CA LYS A 4 11.89 2.44 -14.01
C LYS A 4 10.61 2.73 -13.23
N MET A 5 9.46 2.33 -13.79
CA MET A 5 8.15 2.39 -13.11
C MET A 5 8.07 1.35 -11.99
N GLN A 6 8.62 0.15 -12.21
CA GLN A 6 8.65 -0.91 -11.21
C GLN A 6 9.49 -0.50 -9.98
N ASN A 7 10.66 0.10 -10.19
CA ASN A 7 11.47 0.65 -9.10
C ASN A 7 10.79 1.82 -8.39
N ALA A 8 10.06 2.68 -9.11
CA ALA A 8 9.29 3.77 -8.49
C ALA A 8 8.13 3.25 -7.62
N MET A 9 7.47 2.17 -8.05
CA MET A 9 6.45 1.47 -7.25
C MET A 9 7.09 0.83 -6.01
N PHE A 10 8.28 0.24 -6.15
CA PHE A 10 9.02 -0.37 -5.05
C PHE A 10 9.47 0.66 -4.01
N TYR A 11 10.03 1.79 -4.44
CA TYR A 11 10.42 2.89 -3.55
C TYR A 11 9.23 3.45 -2.77
N LYS A 12 8.05 3.51 -3.41
CA LYS A 12 6.82 3.96 -2.75
C LYS A 12 6.20 2.92 -1.84
N LEU A 13 6.37 1.63 -2.12
CA LEU A 13 6.07 0.56 -1.16
C LEU A 13 6.92 0.74 0.11
N LEU A 14 8.20 1.09 -0.05
CA LEU A 14 9.13 1.40 1.03
C LEU A 14 8.71 2.65 1.83
N CYS A 15 8.40 3.77 1.16
CA CYS A 15 7.85 4.94 1.82
C CYS A 15 6.53 4.62 2.53
N PHE A 16 5.69 3.79 1.92
CA PHE A 16 4.44 3.37 2.52
C PHE A 16 4.64 2.52 3.77
N LEU A 17 5.57 1.56 3.81
CA LEU A 17 5.90 0.80 5.02
C LEU A 17 6.27 1.73 6.20
N HIS A 18 6.94 2.84 5.90
CA HIS A 18 7.28 3.88 6.89
C HIS A 18 6.04 4.69 7.34
N PHE A 19 5.11 5.02 6.43
CA PHE A 19 3.87 5.73 6.76
C PHE A 19 2.70 4.83 7.24
N ALA A 20 2.81 3.50 7.08
CA ALA A 20 1.74 2.52 7.36
C ALA A 20 1.48 2.28 8.84
N TRP A 21 2.36 2.76 9.71
CA TRP A 21 2.10 2.83 11.16
C TRP A 21 0.95 3.79 11.47
N THR A 22 0.69 4.78 10.61
CA THR A 22 -0.36 5.80 10.75
C THR A 22 -1.31 5.76 9.54
N MET A 23 -2.02 4.65 9.36
CA MET A 23 -3.02 4.51 8.29
C MET A 23 -4.28 5.32 8.58
N THR A 24 -4.29 6.60 8.21
CA THR A 24 -5.49 7.45 8.19
C THR A 24 -6.19 7.35 6.84
N GLU A 25 -7.51 7.61 6.78
CA GLU A 25 -8.28 7.66 5.53
C GLU A 25 -7.64 8.59 4.48
N ALA A 26 -7.03 9.70 4.93
CA ALA A 26 -6.32 10.62 4.06
C ALA A 26 -5.13 9.94 3.34
N THR A 27 -4.42 9.06 4.03
CA THR A 27 -3.29 8.30 3.46
C THR A 27 -3.80 7.25 2.46
N GLN A 28 -4.94 6.62 2.74
CA GLN A 28 -5.58 5.68 1.81
C GLN A 28 -5.98 6.37 0.50
N LYS A 29 -6.63 7.54 0.57
CA LYS A 29 -6.99 8.32 -0.62
C LYS A 29 -5.76 8.73 -1.43
N LYS A 30 -4.67 9.14 -0.78
CA LYS A 30 -3.40 9.47 -1.45
C LYS A 30 -2.82 8.29 -2.23
N ILE A 31 -2.91 7.08 -1.69
CA ILE A 31 -2.40 5.86 -2.35
C ILE A 31 -3.24 5.53 -3.58
N GLN A 32 -4.57 5.60 -3.48
CA GLN A 32 -5.46 5.38 -4.61
C GLN A 32 -5.22 6.40 -5.74
N THR A 33 -5.15 7.68 -5.40
CA THR A 33 -4.83 8.75 -6.37
C THR A 33 -3.46 8.54 -7.01
N PHE A 34 -2.48 8.05 -6.24
CA PHE A 34 -1.16 7.73 -6.76
C PHE A 34 -1.18 6.55 -7.75
N GLU A 35 -1.91 5.47 -7.44
CA GLU A 35 -2.06 4.32 -8.33
C GLU A 35 -2.72 4.72 -9.67
N LEU A 36 -3.77 5.52 -9.61
CA LEU A 36 -4.41 6.12 -10.78
C LEU A 36 -3.45 6.99 -11.61
N TRP A 37 -2.64 7.83 -10.93
CA TRP A 37 -1.61 8.63 -11.60
C TRP A 37 -0.58 7.76 -12.33
N CYS A 38 -0.17 6.64 -11.73
CA CYS A 38 0.68 5.66 -12.38
C CYS A 38 0.04 5.07 -13.64
N TYR A 39 -1.24 4.71 -13.61
CA TYR A 39 -1.96 4.23 -14.79
C TYR A 39 -2.06 5.29 -15.90
N HIS A 40 -2.33 6.56 -15.54
CA HIS A 40 -2.30 7.66 -16.50
C HIS A 40 -0.93 7.81 -17.18
N LYS A 41 0.17 7.67 -16.42
CA LYS A 41 1.52 7.71 -16.98
C LYS A 41 1.85 6.50 -17.85
N MET A 42 1.39 5.31 -17.48
CA MET A 42 1.54 4.09 -18.30
C MET A 42 0.83 4.21 -19.64
N LEU A 43 -0.42 4.69 -19.61
CA LEU A 43 -1.26 4.84 -20.80
C LEU A 43 -0.89 6.08 -21.63
N ARG A 44 0.07 6.89 -21.18
CA ARG A 44 0.50 8.16 -21.81
C ARG A 44 -0.69 9.09 -22.08
N ILE A 45 -1.73 9.04 -21.24
CA ILE A 45 -2.93 9.86 -21.40
C ILE A 45 -2.56 11.31 -21.04
N SER A 46 -2.85 12.25 -21.94
CA SER A 46 -2.68 13.67 -21.67
C SER A 46 -3.58 14.08 -20.51
N TYR A 47 -3.04 14.90 -19.61
CA TYR A 47 -3.80 15.46 -18.49
C TYR A 47 -5.04 16.23 -18.97
N MET A 48 -4.99 16.79 -20.18
CA MET A 48 -6.08 17.55 -20.80
C MET A 48 -7.26 16.70 -21.25
N SER A 49 -7.10 15.37 -21.34
CA SER A 49 -8.12 14.48 -21.88
C SER A 49 -9.32 14.27 -20.93
N HIS A 50 -9.37 14.96 -19.77
CA HIS A 50 -10.40 14.86 -18.72
C HIS A 50 -10.95 13.43 -18.56
N THR A 51 -10.05 12.45 -18.61
CA THR A 51 -10.45 11.05 -18.66
C THR A 51 -10.84 10.64 -17.25
N THR A 52 -12.09 10.24 -17.08
CA THR A 52 -12.62 9.77 -15.79
C THR A 52 -11.79 8.61 -15.27
N ASN A 53 -11.52 8.57 -13.96
CA ASN A 53 -10.79 7.49 -13.28
C ASN A 53 -11.33 6.09 -13.66
N ALA A 54 -12.66 5.95 -13.79
CA ALA A 54 -13.31 4.71 -14.22
C ALA A 54 -12.90 4.27 -15.63
N LYS A 55 -12.67 5.20 -16.56
CA LYS A 55 -12.26 4.90 -17.94
C LYS A 55 -10.80 4.43 -18.00
N VAL A 56 -9.94 4.96 -17.12
CA VAL A 56 -8.55 4.52 -16.96
C VAL A 56 -8.51 3.08 -16.44
N LEU A 57 -9.28 2.78 -15.40
CA LEU A 57 -9.37 1.43 -14.83
C LEU A 57 -9.91 0.42 -15.86
N ARG A 58 -10.97 0.79 -16.61
CA ARG A 58 -11.50 -0.03 -17.72
C ARG A 58 -10.45 -0.30 -18.81
N ARG A 59 -9.63 0.70 -19.16
CA ARG A 59 -8.57 0.58 -20.17
C ARG A 59 -7.43 -0.34 -19.72
N MET A 60 -7.11 -0.30 -18.43
CA MET A 60 -6.13 -1.19 -17.81
C MET A 60 -6.70 -2.58 -17.52
N HIS A 61 -8.01 -2.78 -17.65
CA HIS A 61 -8.74 -3.99 -17.24
C HIS A 61 -8.41 -4.41 -15.80
N LYS A 62 -8.21 -3.43 -14.92
CA LYS A 62 -7.80 -3.62 -13.52
C LYS A 62 -8.58 -2.72 -12.58
N GLU A 63 -8.77 -3.20 -11.37
CA GLU A 63 -9.30 -2.41 -10.25
C GLU A 63 -8.15 -1.84 -9.41
N ILE A 64 -8.48 -1.03 -8.39
CA ILE A 64 -7.51 -0.49 -7.43
C ILE A 64 -7.12 -1.62 -6.47
N GLU A 65 -6.04 -2.31 -6.78
CA GLU A 65 -5.60 -3.53 -6.05
C GLU A 65 -4.56 -3.20 -4.97
N LEU A 66 -3.85 -2.08 -5.09
CA LEU A 66 -2.70 -1.77 -4.24
C LEU A 66 -3.10 -1.66 -2.75
N MET A 67 -4.25 -1.07 -2.48
CA MET A 67 -4.79 -0.94 -1.11
C MET A 67 -5.09 -2.30 -0.48
N LEU A 68 -5.60 -3.25 -1.28
CA LEU A 68 -5.97 -4.59 -0.88
C LEU A 68 -4.71 -5.42 -0.58
N ILE A 69 -3.74 -5.42 -1.50
CA ILE A 69 -2.44 -6.09 -1.34
C ILE A 69 -1.73 -5.59 -0.08
N ILE A 70 -1.79 -4.28 0.18
CA ILE A 70 -1.23 -3.66 1.37
C ILE A 70 -1.88 -4.21 2.64
N LYS A 71 -3.21 -4.29 2.68
CA LYS A 71 -3.94 -4.82 3.84
C LYS A 71 -3.60 -6.28 4.08
N GLU A 72 -3.58 -7.09 3.03
CA GLU A 72 -3.23 -8.52 3.11
C GLU A 72 -1.80 -8.70 3.62
N ARG A 73 -0.82 -7.98 3.07
CA ARG A 73 0.57 -8.04 3.52
C ARG A 73 0.73 -7.59 4.97
N LYS A 74 -0.01 -6.56 5.39
CA LYS A 74 -0.01 -6.09 6.77
C LYS A 74 -0.56 -7.18 7.72
N THR A 75 -1.67 -7.80 7.37
CA THR A 75 -2.24 -8.93 8.14
C THR A 75 -1.30 -10.13 8.17
N GLN A 76 -0.67 -10.47 7.04
CA GLN A 76 0.30 -11.55 6.96
C GLN A 76 1.50 -11.27 7.86
N TYR A 77 2.06 -10.06 7.81
CA TYR A 77 3.17 -9.63 8.65
C TYR A 77 2.82 -9.70 10.14
N PHE A 78 1.63 -9.25 10.55
CA PHE A 78 1.18 -9.40 11.93
C PHE A 78 1.00 -10.87 12.34
N GLY A 79 0.45 -11.71 11.45
CA GLY A 79 0.34 -13.15 11.69
C GLY A 79 1.71 -13.82 11.86
N ASP A 80 2.70 -13.41 11.08
CA ASP A 80 4.07 -13.92 11.18
C ASP A 80 4.76 -13.44 12.47
N ILE A 81 4.53 -12.19 12.89
CA ILE A 81 5.01 -11.69 14.18
C ILE A 81 4.47 -12.53 15.32
N ILE A 82 3.17 -12.84 15.33
CA ILE A 82 2.52 -13.62 16.40
C ILE A 82 3.01 -15.07 16.40
N ARG A 83 3.29 -15.66 15.23
CA ARG A 83 3.78 -17.05 15.13
C ARG A 83 5.26 -17.22 15.46
N THR A 84 6.06 -16.17 15.34
CA THR A 84 7.52 -16.26 15.45
C THR A 84 7.99 -15.89 16.86
N GLN A 85 8.55 -16.87 17.60
CA GLN A 85 9.09 -16.66 18.96
C GLN A 85 10.19 -15.60 19.05
N LYS A 86 10.86 -15.27 17.93
CA LYS A 86 11.88 -14.21 17.85
C LYS A 86 11.35 -12.81 18.23
N TYR A 87 10.04 -12.58 18.13
CA TYR A 87 9.40 -11.29 18.39
C TYR A 87 8.60 -11.28 19.69
N GLU A 88 8.96 -12.10 20.68
CA GLU A 88 8.25 -12.23 21.97
C GLU A 88 8.01 -10.88 22.67
N LEU A 89 8.99 -9.97 22.68
CA LEU A 89 8.80 -8.61 23.23
C LEU A 89 7.72 -7.82 22.48
N LEU A 90 7.70 -7.90 21.14
CA LEU A 90 6.71 -7.20 20.32
C LEU A 90 5.32 -7.82 20.49
N GLN A 91 5.24 -9.14 20.65
CA GLN A 91 4.00 -9.84 20.99
C GLN A 91 3.47 -9.40 22.35
N LEU A 92 4.32 -9.30 23.38
CA LEU A 92 3.92 -8.81 24.71
C LEU A 92 3.40 -7.37 24.69
N ILE A 93 4.02 -6.50 23.90
CA ILE A 93 3.58 -5.11 23.69
C ILE A 93 2.21 -5.08 22.97
N ILE A 94 2.01 -5.92 21.96
CA ILE A 94 0.74 -6.02 21.21
C ILE A 94 -0.37 -6.64 22.08
N GLU A 95 -0.07 -7.65 22.88
CA GLU A 95 -1.02 -8.31 23.79
C GLU A 95 -1.36 -7.45 25.01
N GLY A 96 -0.61 -6.38 25.28
CA GLY A 96 -0.83 -5.51 26.44
C GLY A 96 -0.54 -6.17 27.78
N LYS A 97 0.14 -7.34 27.80
CA LYS A 97 0.60 -8.00 29.02
C LYS A 97 1.88 -7.33 29.55
N VAL A 98 1.77 -6.06 29.91
CA VAL A 98 2.72 -5.47 30.85
C VAL A 98 2.28 -5.97 32.22
N ASN A 99 2.88 -7.08 32.67
CA ASN A 99 2.82 -7.45 34.07
C ASN A 99 3.54 -6.35 34.86
N SER A 100 2.79 -5.35 35.30
CA SER A 100 3.20 -4.48 36.40
C SER A 100 3.40 -5.35 37.63
N LYS A 101 4.66 -5.55 38.00
CA LYS A 101 5.04 -5.86 39.38
C LYS A 101 5.09 -4.57 40.18
#